data_AF-A0A524FAE4-F1
#
_entry.id   AF-A0A524FAE4-F1
#
_cell.length_a   1.000
_cell.length_b   1.000
_cell.length_c   1.000
_cell.angle_alpha   90.00
_cell.angle_beta   90.00
_cell.angle_gamma   90.00
#
_symmetry.space_group_name_H-M   'P 1'
#
loop_
_entity.id
_entity.type
_entity.pdbx_description
1 polymer ?
#
loop_
_entity_poly.entity_id
_entity_poly.type
_entity_poly.pdbx_seq_one_letter_code
_entity_poly.pdbx_strand_id
1 'polypeptide(L)'
;MEQQLKLKNEKLTRTTDELNSTKEKVKNLEDQLKQKTEESTSLGKNKDEIQDKITKLEGDLAEIKKEKENLNEKLIESDDKIKSLEAQIEENKEKLSEFEKIKEEVEQKDRELEGVKKELQQAISDKYIEIETLKDEMNKLASEKESEIIEVKNQLETKAKEVEAVKVKLKSLEEFMEESKSYPQVVEKLKDLMVHKGFVSDKELEEILNETLNE
;
A
#
# COMPACT_ATOMS: atom_id res chain seq x y z
N MET A 1 -36.27 113.19 102.37
CA MET A 1 -36.95 112.78 101.13
C MET A 1 -36.07 112.98 99.89
N GLU A 2 -35.44 114.13 99.69
CA GLU A 2 -34.62 114.42 98.48
C GLU A 2 -33.43 113.47 98.24
N GLN A 3 -32.65 113.14 99.27
CA GLN A 3 -31.52 112.19 99.14
C GLN A 3 -31.96 110.79 98.67
N GLN A 4 -33.12 110.32 99.15
CA GLN A 4 -33.68 109.03 98.71
C GLN A 4 -34.17 109.09 97.25
N LEU A 5 -34.67 110.25 96.80
CA LEU A 5 -35.08 110.46 95.42
C LEU A 5 -33.86 110.46 94.48
N LYS A 6 -32.77 111.11 94.89
CA LYS A 6 -31.50 111.13 94.15
C LYS A 6 -30.90 109.73 94.01
N LEU A 7 -30.82 108.96 95.11
CA LEU A 7 -30.37 107.57 95.09
C LEU A 7 -31.24 106.68 94.20
N LYS A 8 -32.56 106.87 94.22
CA LYS A 8 -33.47 106.15 93.32
C LYS A 8 -33.23 106.50 91.85
N ASN A 9 -33.00 107.77 91.53
CA ASN A 9 -32.69 108.21 90.15
C ASN A 9 -31.36 107.65 89.65
N GLU A 10 -30.30 107.70 90.46
CA GLU A 10 -28.99 107.13 90.11
C GLU A 10 -29.10 105.61 89.87
N LYS A 11 -29.88 104.91 90.70
CA LYS A 11 -30.17 103.48 90.53
C LYS A 11 -30.97 103.22 89.25
N LEU A 12 -31.97 104.06 88.94
CA LEU A 12 -32.79 103.95 87.73
C LEU A 12 -31.95 104.13 86.46
N THR A 13 -31.08 105.13 86.41
CA THR A 13 -30.15 105.33 85.28
C THR A 13 -29.24 104.12 85.09
N ARG A 14 -28.64 103.62 86.18
CA ARG A 14 -27.76 102.45 86.13
C ARG A 14 -28.49 101.20 85.63
N THR A 15 -29.70 100.95 86.13
CA THR A 15 -30.53 99.83 85.66
C THR A 15 -30.95 100.01 84.20
N THR A 16 -31.16 101.25 83.74
CA THR A 16 -31.46 101.54 82.33
C THR A 16 -30.27 101.23 81.42
N ASP A 17 -29.06 101.62 81.82
CA ASP A 17 -27.84 101.33 81.07
C ASP A 17 -27.56 99.83 81.02
N GLU A 18 -27.73 99.12 82.14
CA GLU A 18 -27.61 97.66 82.23
C GLU A 18 -28.64 96.96 81.34
N LEU A 19 -29.89 97.44 81.32
CA LEU A 19 -30.95 96.92 80.45
C LEU A 19 -30.60 97.11 78.97
N ASN A 20 -30.13 98.30 78.58
CA ASN A 20 -29.73 98.60 77.20
C ASN A 20 -28.54 97.72 76.76
N SER A 21 -27.52 97.59 77.60
CA SER A 21 -26.38 96.70 77.32
C SER A 21 -26.81 95.24 77.19
N THR A 22 -27.73 94.80 78.04
CA THR A 22 -28.29 93.44 77.95
C THR A 22 -29.07 93.24 76.66
N LYS A 23 -29.86 94.23 76.24
CA LYS A 23 -30.63 94.19 75.00
C LYS A 23 -29.74 94.09 73.76
N GLU A 24 -28.62 94.82 73.72
CA GLU A 24 -27.63 94.71 72.64
C GLU A 24 -26.96 93.33 72.61
N LYS A 25 -26.60 92.78 73.77
CA LYS A 25 -26.01 91.43 73.87
C LYS A 25 -27.00 90.36 73.40
N VAL A 26 -28.27 90.46 73.79
CA VAL A 26 -29.33 89.53 73.35
C VAL A 26 -29.47 89.58 71.84
N LYS A 27 -29.55 90.77 71.24
CA LYS A 27 -29.62 90.92 69.79
C LYS A 27 -28.43 90.27 69.06
N ASN A 28 -27.21 90.49 69.54
CA ASN A 28 -26.01 89.89 68.94
C ASN A 28 -26.04 88.34 69.05
N LEU A 29 -26.49 87.80 70.18
CA LEU A 29 -26.65 86.36 70.36
C LEU A 29 -27.73 85.77 69.44
N GLU A 30 -28.84 86.48 69.22
CA GLU A 30 -29.89 86.09 68.28
C GLU A 30 -29.36 86.03 66.84
N ASP A 31 -28.58 87.04 66.42
CA ASP A 31 -27.96 87.09 65.10
C ASP A 31 -26.97 85.94 64.90
N GLN A 32 -26.12 85.65 65.90
CA GLN A 32 -25.19 84.52 65.88
C GLN A 32 -25.90 83.17 65.85
N LEU A 33 -26.98 83.02 66.62
CA LEU A 33 -27.79 81.79 66.65
C LEU A 33 -28.43 81.52 65.30
N LYS A 34 -28.95 82.56 64.65
CA LYS A 34 -29.52 82.48 63.30
C LYS A 34 -28.46 82.03 62.29
N GLN A 35 -27.28 82.67 62.28
CA GLN A 35 -26.18 82.27 61.39
C GLN A 35 -25.76 80.81 61.63
N LYS A 36 -25.62 80.39 62.88
CA LYS A 36 -25.25 79.00 63.21
C LYS A 36 -26.32 77.99 62.79
N THR A 37 -27.58 78.37 62.84
CA THR A 37 -28.70 77.52 62.37
C THR A 37 -28.69 77.37 60.85
N GLU A 38 -28.42 78.45 60.11
CA GLU A 38 -28.23 78.43 58.65
C GLU A 38 -27.02 77.58 58.24
N GLU A 39 -25.88 77.72 58.94
CA GLU A 39 -24.69 76.87 58.73
C GLU A 39 -25.00 75.39 59.00
N SER A 40 -25.69 75.08 60.10
CA SER A 40 -26.01 73.70 60.46
C SER A 40 -26.97 73.04 59.47
N THR A 41 -27.93 73.79 58.92
CA THR A 41 -28.85 73.28 57.90
C THR A 41 -28.15 73.04 56.56
N SER A 42 -27.21 73.90 56.18
CA SER A 42 -26.36 73.71 54.99
C SER A 42 -25.47 72.47 55.12
N LEU A 43 -24.80 72.30 56.27
CA LEU A 43 -24.00 71.12 56.57
C LEU A 43 -24.83 69.82 56.56
N GLY A 44 -26.08 69.87 57.03
CA GLY A 44 -27.03 68.75 56.95
C GLY A 44 -27.26 68.32 55.50
N LYS A 45 -27.58 69.26 54.60
CA LYS A 45 -27.78 68.95 53.17
C LYS A 45 -26.53 68.36 52.52
N ASN A 46 -25.36 68.94 52.77
CA ASN A 46 -24.10 68.42 52.23
C ASN A 46 -23.81 67.00 52.73
N LYS A 47 -24.13 66.71 54.00
CA LYS A 47 -23.98 65.36 54.55
C LYS A 47 -24.88 64.37 53.81
N ASP A 48 -26.14 64.73 53.56
CA ASP A 48 -27.09 63.87 52.84
C ASP A 48 -26.62 63.63 51.39
N GLU A 49 -26.15 64.67 50.68
CA GLU A 49 -25.58 64.52 49.33
C GLU A 49 -24.33 63.63 49.28
N ILE A 50 -23.47 63.70 50.30
CA ILE A 50 -22.30 62.83 50.42
C ILE A 50 -22.75 61.39 50.69
N GLN A 51 -23.75 61.20 51.56
CA GLN A 51 -24.32 59.88 51.87
C GLN A 51 -24.86 59.21 50.60
N ASP A 52 -25.61 59.94 49.77
CA ASP A 52 -26.15 59.43 48.51
C ASP A 52 -25.04 59.02 47.52
N LYS A 53 -23.98 59.83 47.43
CA LYS A 53 -22.81 59.51 46.60
C LYS A 53 -22.08 58.25 47.07
N ILE A 54 -21.93 58.08 48.39
CA ILE A 54 -21.32 56.88 48.97
C ILE A 54 -22.14 55.65 48.60
N THR A 55 -23.46 55.67 48.80
CA THR A 55 -24.33 54.54 48.46
C THR A 55 -24.27 54.19 46.97
N LYS A 56 -24.20 55.20 46.09
CA LYS A 56 -24.03 54.96 44.65
C LYS A 56 -22.69 54.29 44.33
N LEU A 57 -21.59 54.80 44.88
CA LEU A 57 -20.26 54.25 44.65
C LEU A 57 -20.12 52.82 45.20
N GLU A 58 -20.77 52.51 46.32
CA GLU A 58 -20.83 51.14 46.87
C GLU A 58 -21.56 50.19 45.92
N GLY A 59 -22.64 50.64 45.28
CA GLY A 59 -23.36 49.90 44.25
C GLY A 59 -22.50 49.63 43.02
N ASP A 60 -21.88 50.67 42.46
CA ASP A 60 -20.98 50.57 41.30
C ASP A 60 -19.82 49.61 41.59
N LEU A 61 -19.24 49.67 42.80
CA LEU A 61 -18.15 48.80 43.22
C LEU A 61 -18.57 47.33 43.36
N ALA A 62 -19.80 47.07 43.80
CA ALA A 62 -20.35 45.72 43.85
C ALA A 62 -20.57 45.14 42.44
N GLU A 63 -21.06 45.95 41.50
CA GLU A 63 -21.26 45.55 40.11
C GLU A 63 -19.93 45.23 39.42
N ILE A 64 -18.92 46.10 39.57
CA ILE A 64 -17.58 45.88 39.03
C ILE A 64 -16.94 44.60 39.58
N LYS A 65 -17.12 44.31 40.88
CA LYS A 65 -16.62 43.06 41.48
C LYS A 65 -17.25 41.84 40.83
N LYS A 66 -18.57 41.85 40.63
CA LYS A 66 -19.29 40.75 40.00
C LYS A 66 -18.86 40.56 38.54
N GLU A 67 -18.66 41.64 37.80
CA GLU A 67 -18.17 41.58 36.42
C GLU A 67 -16.75 41.00 36.35
N LYS A 68 -15.88 41.42 37.27
CA LYS A 68 -14.52 40.87 37.41
C LYS A 68 -14.53 39.36 37.67
N GLU A 69 -15.40 38.88 38.56
CA GLU A 69 -15.54 37.45 38.86
C GLU A 69 -15.97 36.66 37.60
N ASN A 70 -16.98 37.15 36.87
CA ASN A 70 -17.44 36.53 35.63
C ASN A 70 -16.35 36.48 34.55
N LEU A 71 -15.59 37.58 34.38
CA LEU A 71 -14.47 37.62 33.45
C LEU A 71 -13.36 36.62 33.82
N ASN A 72 -13.09 36.45 35.12
CA ASN A 72 -12.15 35.44 35.59
C ASN A 72 -12.62 34.02 35.30
N GLU A 73 -13.91 33.72 35.49
CA GLU A 73 -14.47 32.40 35.14
C GLU A 73 -14.32 32.11 33.64
N LYS A 74 -14.67 33.07 32.78
CA LYS A 74 -14.50 32.95 31.32
C LYS A 74 -13.05 32.78 30.89
N LEU A 75 -12.12 33.42 31.60
CA LEU A 75 -10.69 33.27 31.34
C LEU A 75 -10.23 31.84 31.63
N ILE A 76 -10.64 31.28 32.77
CA ILE A 76 -10.33 29.88 33.14
C ILE A 76 -10.91 28.91 32.12
N GLU A 77 -12.17 29.08 31.72
CA GLU A 77 -12.80 28.23 30.70
C GLU A 77 -12.07 28.30 29.35
N SER A 78 -11.61 29.50 28.97
CA SER A 78 -10.85 29.71 27.73
C SER A 78 -9.47 29.03 27.80
N ASP A 79 -8.77 29.15 28.92
CA ASP A 79 -7.47 28.49 29.14
C ASP A 79 -7.59 26.97 29.09
N ASP A 80 -8.64 26.40 29.69
CA ASP A 80 -8.86 24.95 29.64
C ASP A 80 -9.20 24.46 28.24
N LYS A 81 -9.95 25.27 27.46
CA LYS A 81 -10.22 24.98 26.05
C LYS A 81 -8.95 25.05 25.20
N ILE A 82 -8.07 26.02 25.46
CA ILE A 82 -6.77 26.13 24.77
C ILE A 82 -5.93 24.88 25.04
N LYS A 83 -5.78 24.46 26.30
CA LYS A 83 -5.03 23.23 26.65
C LYS A 83 -5.60 21.98 25.96
N SER A 84 -6.93 21.86 25.88
CA SER A 84 -7.58 20.74 25.18
C SER A 84 -7.28 20.75 23.68
N LEU A 85 -7.30 21.92 23.04
CA LEU A 85 -6.97 22.06 21.63
C LEU A 85 -5.49 21.78 21.36
N GLU A 86 -4.59 22.24 22.24
CA GLU A 86 -3.16 21.94 22.15
C GLU A 86 -2.88 20.43 22.22
N ALA A 87 -3.55 19.71 23.14
CA ALA A 87 -3.45 18.26 23.23
C ALA A 87 -3.94 17.55 21.95
N GLN A 88 -5.08 17.99 21.39
CA GLN A 88 -5.60 17.46 20.12
C GLN A 88 -4.67 17.74 18.93
N ILE A 89 -4.03 18.90 18.90
CA ILE A 89 -3.04 19.24 17.87
C ILE A 89 -1.86 18.28 17.94
N GLU A 90 -1.36 17.97 19.15
CA GLU A 90 -0.23 17.06 19.30
C GLU A 90 -0.58 15.63 18.90
N GLU A 91 -1.75 15.12 19.33
CA GLU A 91 -2.25 13.81 18.90
C GLU A 91 -2.38 13.72 17.36
N ASN A 92 -2.85 14.79 16.72
CA ASN A 92 -2.98 14.83 15.26
C ASN A 92 -1.63 14.88 14.55
N LYS A 93 -0.60 15.51 15.13
CA LYS A 93 0.76 15.47 14.57
C LYS A 93 1.35 14.06 14.65
N GLU A 94 1.14 13.36 15.75
CA GLU A 94 1.59 11.96 15.88
C GLU A 94 0.93 11.07 14.82
N LYS A 95 -0.38 11.18 14.66
CA LYS A 95 -1.12 10.46 13.59
C LYS A 95 -0.63 10.82 12.20
N LEU A 96 -0.33 12.09 11.94
CA LEU A 96 0.21 12.52 10.65
C LEU A 96 1.56 11.86 10.37
N SER A 97 2.44 11.78 11.37
CA SER A 97 3.73 11.10 11.24
C SER A 97 3.58 9.60 10.96
N GLU A 98 2.61 8.95 11.60
CA GLU A 98 2.28 7.54 11.31
C GLU A 98 1.77 7.35 9.87
N PHE A 99 0.88 8.24 9.40
CA PHE A 99 0.40 8.22 8.03
C PHE A 99 1.53 8.42 7.00
N GLU A 100 2.49 9.29 7.29
CA GLU A 100 3.66 9.50 6.43
C GLU A 100 4.50 8.22 6.31
N LYS A 101 4.75 7.52 7.42
CA LYS A 101 5.46 6.23 7.41
C LYS A 101 4.71 5.16 6.60
N ILE A 102 3.40 5.03 6.81
CA ILE A 102 2.57 4.09 6.06
C ILE A 102 2.63 4.40 4.56
N LYS A 103 2.58 5.69 4.20
CA LYS A 103 2.70 6.11 2.80
C LYS A 103 4.04 5.69 2.19
N GLU A 104 5.15 5.91 2.91
CA GLU A 104 6.48 5.48 2.46
C GLU A 104 6.58 3.96 2.28
N GLU A 105 6.02 3.18 3.21
CA GLU A 105 5.97 1.71 3.13
C GLU A 105 5.18 1.23 1.91
N VAL A 106 4.02 1.84 1.64
CA VAL A 106 3.20 1.53 0.45
C VAL A 106 3.96 1.85 -0.83
N GLU A 107 4.59 3.01 -0.92
CA GLU A 107 5.40 3.38 -2.09
C GLU A 107 6.59 2.44 -2.30
N GLN A 108 7.21 1.94 -1.23
CA GLN A 108 8.25 0.92 -1.31
C GLN A 108 7.69 -0.40 -1.84
N LYS A 109 6.55 -0.85 -1.32
CA LYS A 109 5.90 -2.09 -1.76
C LYS A 109 5.48 -2.03 -3.22
N ASP A 110 4.99 -0.89 -3.69
CA ASP A 110 4.66 -0.69 -5.10
C ASP A 110 5.90 -0.79 -6.01
N ARG A 111 7.04 -0.23 -5.58
CA ARG A 111 8.31 -0.38 -6.31
C ARG A 111 8.79 -1.83 -6.35
N GLU A 112 8.70 -2.55 -5.23
CA GLU A 112 9.04 -3.97 -5.15
C GLU A 112 8.14 -4.79 -6.09
N LEU A 113 6.83 -4.54 -6.08
CA LEU A 113 5.86 -5.24 -6.92
C LEU A 113 6.12 -5.01 -8.42
N GLU A 114 6.41 -3.77 -8.81
CA GLU A 114 6.74 -3.45 -10.21
C GLU A 114 8.06 -4.11 -10.65
N GLY A 115 9.03 -4.25 -9.72
CA GLY A 115 10.26 -5.01 -9.94
C GLY A 115 9.96 -6.49 -10.24
N VAL A 116 9.23 -7.15 -9.35
CA VAL A 116 8.84 -8.57 -9.51
C VAL A 116 8.06 -8.80 -10.81
N LYS A 117 7.16 -7.87 -11.15
CA LYS A 117 6.38 -7.94 -12.40
C LYS A 117 7.29 -7.91 -13.64
N LYS A 118 8.31 -7.06 -13.66
CA LYS A 118 9.28 -7.00 -14.76
C LYS A 118 10.11 -8.29 -14.84
N GLU A 119 10.57 -8.81 -13.71
CA GLU A 119 11.30 -10.08 -13.66
C GLU A 119 10.47 -11.25 -14.18
N LEU A 120 9.20 -11.34 -13.78
CA LEU A 120 8.27 -12.36 -14.29
C LEU A 120 8.02 -12.21 -15.80
N GLN A 121 7.84 -10.99 -16.29
CA GLN A 121 7.67 -10.74 -17.73
C GLN A 121 8.91 -11.18 -18.52
N GLN A 122 10.11 -10.88 -18.01
CA GLN A 122 11.35 -11.32 -18.63
C GLN A 122 11.46 -12.85 -18.63
N ALA A 123 11.22 -13.49 -17.49
CA ALA A 123 11.29 -14.95 -17.37
C ALA A 123 10.29 -15.66 -18.30
N ILE A 124 9.08 -15.11 -18.46
CA ILE A 124 8.10 -15.63 -19.42
C ILE A 124 8.62 -15.49 -20.85
N SER A 125 9.16 -14.33 -21.22
CA SER A 125 9.74 -14.10 -22.55
C SER A 125 10.87 -15.08 -22.85
N ASP A 126 11.80 -15.27 -21.90
CA ASP A 126 12.92 -16.20 -22.05
C ASP A 126 12.42 -17.64 -22.23
N LYS A 127 11.41 -18.05 -21.45
CA LYS A 127 10.81 -19.38 -21.58
C LYS A 127 10.09 -19.58 -22.92
N TYR A 128 9.45 -18.55 -23.46
CA TYR A 128 8.86 -18.63 -24.80
C TYR A 128 9.91 -18.85 -25.89
N ILE A 129 11.05 -18.15 -25.80
CA ILE A 129 12.18 -18.33 -26.74
C ILE A 129 12.76 -19.74 -26.63
N GLU A 130 12.94 -20.23 -25.40
CA GLU A 130 13.43 -21.60 -25.15
C GLU A 130 12.49 -22.66 -25.74
N ILE A 131 11.17 -22.50 -25.54
CA ILE A 131 10.15 -23.39 -26.10
C ILE A 131 10.21 -23.41 -27.64
N GLU A 132 10.30 -22.24 -28.28
CA GLU A 132 10.33 -22.18 -29.74
C GLU A 132 11.61 -22.80 -30.29
N THR A 133 12.75 -22.58 -29.62
CA THR A 133 14.04 -23.19 -29.98
C THR A 133 13.96 -24.72 -29.89
N LEU A 134 13.45 -25.26 -28.77
CA LEU A 134 13.31 -26.70 -28.58
C LEU A 134 12.35 -27.34 -29.61
N LYS A 135 11.29 -26.63 -29.97
CA LYS A 135 10.34 -27.07 -30.99
C LYS A 135 11.00 -27.15 -32.38
N ASP A 136 11.81 -26.17 -32.75
CA ASP A 136 12.56 -26.18 -34.01
C ASP A 136 13.58 -27.32 -34.03
N GLU A 137 14.31 -27.53 -32.93
CA GLU A 137 15.24 -28.66 -32.79
C GLU A 137 14.52 -30.01 -32.91
N MET A 138 13.35 -30.16 -32.27
CA MET A 138 12.55 -31.39 -32.35
C MET A 138 12.07 -31.66 -33.77
N ASN A 139 11.60 -30.64 -34.49
CA ASN A 139 11.16 -30.76 -35.89
C ASN A 139 12.31 -31.16 -36.82
N LYS A 140 13.49 -30.58 -36.58
CA LYS A 140 14.70 -30.93 -37.33
C LYS A 140 15.08 -32.39 -37.10
N LEU A 141 15.14 -32.81 -35.83
CA LEU A 141 15.46 -34.19 -35.47
C LEU A 141 14.44 -35.19 -36.04
N ALA A 142 13.15 -34.85 -36.01
CA ALA A 142 12.10 -35.68 -36.62
C ALA A 142 12.32 -35.85 -38.13
N SER A 143 12.64 -34.77 -38.83
CA SER A 143 12.93 -34.79 -40.27
C SER A 143 14.19 -35.60 -40.62
N GLU A 144 15.25 -35.47 -39.80
CA GLU A 144 16.47 -36.25 -39.92
C GLU A 144 16.19 -37.75 -39.74
N LYS A 145 15.44 -38.12 -38.69
CA LYS A 145 15.09 -39.52 -38.42
C LYS A 145 14.17 -40.11 -39.49
N GLU A 146 13.25 -39.33 -40.04
CA GLU A 146 12.41 -39.79 -41.15
C GLU A 146 13.24 -40.07 -42.42
N SER A 147 14.24 -39.23 -42.69
CA SER A 147 15.18 -39.45 -43.80
C SER A 147 16.03 -40.71 -43.60
N GLU A 148 16.57 -40.92 -42.38
CA GLU A 148 17.31 -42.13 -42.03
C GLU A 148 16.44 -43.40 -42.19
N ILE A 149 15.18 -43.36 -41.74
CA ILE A 149 14.25 -44.48 -41.88
C ILE A 149 14.00 -44.82 -43.36
N ILE A 150 13.80 -43.80 -44.20
CA ILE A 150 13.63 -44.00 -45.65
C ILE A 150 14.87 -44.64 -46.26
N GLU A 151 16.07 -44.17 -45.89
CA GLU A 151 17.33 -44.72 -46.37
C GLU A 151 17.49 -46.19 -45.98
N VAL A 152 17.30 -46.52 -44.69
CA VAL A 152 17.37 -47.91 -44.20
C VAL A 152 16.34 -48.79 -44.88
N LYS A 153 15.11 -48.29 -45.12
CA LYS A 153 14.06 -49.04 -45.81
C LYS A 153 14.46 -49.36 -47.26
N ASN A 154 15.04 -48.40 -47.98
CA ASN A 154 15.52 -48.59 -49.35
C ASN A 154 16.68 -49.60 -49.41
N GLN A 155 17.61 -49.52 -48.45
CA GLN A 155 18.71 -50.49 -48.32
C GLN A 155 18.17 -51.91 -48.04
N LEU A 156 17.19 -52.04 -47.15
CA LEU A 156 16.55 -53.32 -46.83
C LEU A 156 15.86 -53.92 -48.06
N GLU A 157 15.13 -53.11 -48.84
CA GLU A 157 14.48 -53.56 -50.08
C GLU A 157 15.51 -54.05 -51.10
N THR A 158 16.63 -53.34 -51.25
CA THR A 158 17.73 -53.73 -52.14
C THR A 158 18.33 -55.07 -51.71
N LYS A 159 18.62 -55.22 -50.42
CA LYS A 159 19.15 -56.49 -49.87
C LYS A 159 18.17 -57.64 -50.01
N ALA A 160 16.87 -57.40 -49.84
CA ALA A 160 15.84 -58.41 -50.07
C ALA A 160 15.83 -58.90 -51.53
N LYS A 161 15.95 -58.00 -52.51
CA LYS A 161 16.07 -58.36 -53.94
C LYS A 161 17.34 -59.15 -54.23
N GLU A 162 18.47 -58.76 -53.64
CA GLU A 162 19.73 -59.50 -53.77
C GLU A 162 19.61 -60.93 -53.21
N VAL A 163 19.00 -61.09 -52.03
CA VAL A 163 18.76 -62.40 -51.41
C VAL A 163 17.89 -63.29 -52.30
N GLU A 164 16.80 -62.75 -52.86
CA GLU A 164 15.93 -63.51 -53.75
C GLU A 164 16.67 -63.92 -55.05
N ALA A 165 17.48 -63.02 -55.62
CA ALA A 165 18.30 -63.34 -56.78
C ALA A 165 19.35 -64.44 -56.49
N VAL A 166 20.00 -64.40 -55.33
CA VAL A 166 20.93 -65.45 -54.89
C VAL A 166 20.20 -66.78 -54.69
N LYS A 167 19.00 -66.75 -54.09
CA LYS A 167 18.17 -67.94 -53.88
C LYS A 167 17.78 -68.61 -55.21
N VAL A 168 17.42 -67.83 -56.23
CA VAL A 168 17.14 -68.35 -57.58
C VAL A 168 18.38 -68.99 -58.19
N LYS A 169 19.55 -68.33 -58.11
CA LYS A 169 20.81 -68.90 -58.60
C LYS A 169 21.17 -70.20 -57.89
N LEU A 170 20.98 -70.25 -56.57
CA LEU A 170 21.25 -71.44 -55.76
C LEU A 170 20.37 -72.61 -56.21
N LYS A 171 19.07 -72.39 -56.42
CA LYS A 171 18.18 -73.41 -57.00
C LYS A 171 18.65 -73.91 -58.36
N SER A 172 19.03 -73.01 -59.27
CA SER A 172 19.52 -73.43 -60.60
C SER A 172 20.82 -74.25 -60.54
N LEU A 173 21.69 -73.96 -59.57
CA LEU A 173 22.90 -74.74 -59.34
C LEU A 173 22.59 -76.10 -58.72
N GLU A 174 21.62 -76.17 -57.80
CA GLU A 174 21.13 -77.42 -57.24
C GLU A 174 20.55 -78.32 -58.34
N GLU A 175 19.71 -77.77 -59.23
CA GLU A 175 19.16 -78.48 -60.40
C GLU A 175 20.26 -79.00 -61.33
N PHE A 176 21.23 -78.14 -61.70
CA PHE A 176 22.38 -78.55 -62.52
C PHE A 176 23.24 -79.63 -61.86
N MET A 177 23.45 -79.53 -60.54
CA MET A 177 24.18 -80.54 -59.80
C MET A 177 23.44 -81.89 -59.82
N GLU A 178 22.11 -81.89 -59.70
CA GLU A 178 21.30 -83.10 -59.78
C GLU A 178 21.39 -83.75 -61.16
N GLU A 179 21.22 -82.97 -62.24
CA GLU A 179 21.43 -83.44 -63.63
C GLU A 179 22.84 -84.01 -63.82
N SER A 180 23.84 -83.40 -63.18
CA SER A 180 25.23 -83.81 -63.36
C SER A 180 25.61 -85.13 -62.69
N LYS A 181 24.83 -85.60 -61.71
CA LYS A 181 25.08 -86.88 -61.01
C LYS A 181 24.94 -88.10 -61.91
N SER A 182 24.18 -88.00 -62.99
CA SER A 182 23.95 -89.10 -63.95
C SER A 182 25.06 -89.20 -65.01
N TYR A 183 25.84 -88.14 -65.25
CA TYR A 183 26.93 -88.18 -66.24
C TYR A 183 28.05 -89.20 -65.96
N PRO A 184 28.51 -89.42 -64.71
CA PRO A 184 29.47 -90.49 -64.41
C PRO A 184 28.99 -91.89 -64.86
N GLN A 185 27.70 -92.19 -64.68
CA GLN A 185 27.10 -93.48 -65.08
C GLN A 185 27.01 -93.59 -66.61
N VAL A 186 26.67 -92.50 -67.30
CA VAL A 186 26.73 -92.42 -68.77
C VAL A 186 28.15 -92.68 -69.27
N VAL A 187 29.16 -92.07 -68.67
CA VAL A 187 30.57 -92.24 -69.04
C VAL A 187 31.05 -93.68 -68.79
N GLU A 188 30.60 -94.32 -67.71
CA GLU A 188 30.92 -95.72 -67.41
C GLU A 188 30.31 -96.66 -68.44
N LYS A 189 29.00 -96.53 -68.74
CA LYS A 189 28.32 -97.31 -69.79
C LYS A 189 28.98 -97.11 -71.18
N LEU A 190 29.35 -95.87 -71.53
CA LEU A 190 30.06 -95.59 -72.77
C LEU A 190 31.45 -96.23 -72.82
N LYS A 191 32.20 -96.20 -71.71
CA LYS A 191 33.49 -96.88 -71.62
C LYS A 191 33.33 -98.38 -71.84
N ASP A 192 32.38 -99.02 -71.17
CA ASP A 192 32.11 -100.46 -71.35
C ASP A 192 31.77 -100.80 -72.80
N LEU A 193 30.89 -100.02 -73.45
CA LEU A 193 30.54 -100.22 -74.86
C LEU A 193 31.77 -100.04 -75.78
N MET A 194 32.61 -99.03 -75.50
CA MET A 194 33.87 -98.81 -76.23
C MET A 194 34.89 -99.92 -76.03
N VAL A 195 34.99 -100.51 -74.83
CA VAL A 195 35.87 -101.66 -74.58
C VAL A 195 35.48 -102.84 -75.46
N HIS A 196 34.19 -103.02 -75.74
CA HIS A 196 33.69 -104.13 -76.54
C HIS A 196 33.67 -103.88 -78.05
N LYS A 197 33.33 -102.67 -78.51
CA LYS A 197 33.15 -102.36 -79.95
C LYS A 197 34.23 -101.46 -80.55
N GLY A 198 35.01 -100.75 -79.74
CA GLY A 198 36.01 -99.78 -80.20
C GLY A 198 35.44 -98.46 -80.78
N PHE A 199 34.13 -98.40 -81.05
CA PHE A 199 33.39 -97.21 -81.44
C PHE A 199 31.97 -97.26 -80.85
N VAL A 200 31.33 -96.10 -80.74
CA VAL A 200 29.92 -95.95 -80.32
C VAL A 200 29.18 -95.33 -81.48
N SER A 201 28.07 -95.94 -81.92
CA SER A 201 27.22 -95.34 -82.96
C SER A 201 26.25 -94.31 -82.36
N ASP A 202 25.79 -93.36 -83.18
CA ASP A 202 24.87 -92.31 -82.74
C ASP A 202 23.58 -92.87 -82.10
N LYS A 203 23.09 -94.01 -82.60
CA LYS A 203 21.91 -94.68 -82.04
C LYS A 203 22.17 -95.25 -80.64
N GLU A 204 23.34 -95.85 -80.43
CA GLU A 204 23.72 -96.45 -79.13
C GLU A 204 24.02 -95.38 -78.08
N LEU A 205 24.59 -94.24 -78.53
CA LEU A 205 24.76 -93.07 -77.68
C LEU A 205 23.42 -92.50 -77.23
N GLU A 206 22.45 -92.36 -78.14
CA GLU A 206 21.08 -91.93 -77.81
C GLU A 206 20.38 -92.90 -76.84
N GLU A 207 20.57 -94.21 -76.99
CA GLU A 207 20.01 -95.22 -76.10
C GLU A 207 20.56 -95.08 -74.67
N ILE A 208 21.89 -94.97 -74.52
CA ILE A 208 22.54 -94.80 -73.21
C ILE A 208 22.13 -93.48 -72.53
N LEU A 209 22.03 -92.39 -73.30
CA LEU A 209 21.58 -91.09 -72.80
C LEU A 209 20.12 -91.17 -72.34
N ASN A 210 19.24 -91.78 -73.12
CA ASN A 210 17.81 -91.88 -72.77
C ASN A 210 17.54 -92.81 -71.57
N GLU A 211 18.32 -93.87 -71.39
CA GLU A 211 18.21 -94.76 -70.23
C GLU A 211 18.72 -94.13 -68.92
N THR A 212 19.72 -93.24 -69.00
CA THR A 212 20.49 -92.82 -67.81
C THR A 212 20.19 -91.37 -67.39
N LEU A 213 19.61 -90.55 -68.27
CA LEU A 213 19.31 -89.13 -68.00
C LEU A 213 17.79 -88.82 -67.87
N ASN A 214 16.89 -89.78 -68.08
CA ASN A 214 15.43 -89.57 -68.04
C ASN A 214 14.69 -90.31 -66.90
N GLU A 215 15.41 -90.85 -65.91
CA GLU A 215 14.84 -91.31 -64.61
C GLU A 215 14.99 -90.22 -63.54
#